data_AF-U5LE22-F1
#
_entry.id   AF-U5LE22-F1
#
_cell.length_a   1.000
_cell.length_b   1.000
_cell.length_c   1.000
_cell.angle_alpha   90.00
_cell.angle_beta   90.00
_cell.angle_gamma   90.00
#
_symmetry.space_group_name_H-M   'P 1'
#
loop_
_entity.id
_entity.type
_entity.pdbx_description
1 polymer ?
#
loop_
_entity_poly.entity_id
_entity_poly.type
_entity_poly.pdbx_seq_one_letter_code
_entity_poly.pdbx_strand_id
1 'polypeptide(L)'
;MKESSKKRFHWIRPLLWGAGAVIVILTMLYFDKEKVYKEEKPPMPVITVGDTEVQAIMGSYRWNDGLVEREMKDITKSLKNQHVYENEEMKVEFPDETGSPVFIGKSTLMPNGKKFPDILPSIMGENGLISEGEGIKTAVLQAYWKDGRTAEYYLPIKVEKQPQIKPYFPRSKGQYSIVVTEKEATLEKDLELRGKLLKQYPSALITVGAYTDLQRAEEELSELNIKEVPSYILLDEEGEVFRSKDIGLMEKYIDENVLPQATSQEGIVTEVNRELGFIKIDGVPFWIDKGAKYHTGQKLAFNARYPEDGQLWFPILEEVRVLEEQDKIFYGSNWMSNESGKLSILAIGNKSKEKMESLKKEGIKTVVKTSAENSIKMENGKELNDFTIFVFNEKELIFQTDAYDELLKFLYSKENLDTLMSITQ
;
A
#
# COMPACT_ATOMS: atom_id res chain seq x y z
N MET A 1 69.70 -47.89 30.18
CA MET A 1 68.37 -47.25 30.08
C MET A 1 68.53 -45.81 29.61
N LYS A 2 68.59 -45.58 28.30
CA LYS A 2 68.60 -44.23 27.71
C LYS A 2 68.19 -44.32 26.24
N GLU A 3 66.89 -44.51 25.97
CA GLU A 3 66.32 -44.35 24.62
C GLU A 3 64.80 -44.48 24.68
N SER A 4 64.06 -43.37 24.87
CA SER A 4 62.64 -43.33 24.44
C SER A 4 62.01 -41.94 24.29
N SER A 5 62.68 -40.81 24.58
CA SER A 5 62.01 -39.50 24.53
C SER A 5 62.15 -38.71 23.22
N LYS A 6 63.05 -39.10 22.30
CA LYS A 6 63.31 -38.33 21.06
C LYS A 6 62.31 -38.53 19.91
N LYS A 7 61.48 -39.60 19.92
CA LYS A 7 60.54 -39.89 18.80
C LYS A 7 59.18 -39.18 18.89
N ARG A 8 58.75 -38.70 20.06
CA ARG A 8 57.45 -37.98 20.20
C ARG A 8 57.48 -36.53 19.75
N PHE A 9 58.65 -35.89 19.70
CA PHE A 9 58.77 -34.46 19.36
C PHE A 9 58.78 -34.18 17.85
N HIS A 10 59.01 -35.20 17.01
CA HIS A 10 59.13 -35.00 15.56
C HIS A 10 57.78 -34.87 14.86
N TRP A 11 56.72 -35.43 15.45
CA TRP A 11 55.35 -35.39 14.90
C TRP A 11 54.53 -34.18 15.38
N ILE A 12 54.92 -33.55 16.50
CA ILE A 12 54.20 -32.40 17.09
C ILE A 12 54.38 -31.13 16.24
N ARG A 13 55.57 -30.89 15.71
CA ARG A 13 55.84 -29.73 14.84
C ARG A 13 55.01 -29.74 13.54
N PRO A 14 55.00 -30.80 12.72
CA PRO A 14 54.16 -30.82 11.51
C PRO A 14 52.65 -30.77 11.81
N LEU A 15 52.19 -31.32 12.94
CA LEU A 15 50.81 -31.18 13.40
C LEU A 15 50.45 -29.74 13.80
N LEU A 16 51.35 -29.03 14.48
CA LEU A 16 51.17 -27.61 14.81
C LEU A 16 51.19 -26.73 13.56
N TRP A 17 52.06 -27.02 12.58
CA TRP A 17 52.07 -26.32 11.29
C TRP A 17 50.80 -26.61 10.48
N GLY A 18 50.31 -27.85 10.47
CA GLY A 18 49.04 -28.23 9.83
C GLY A 18 47.83 -27.57 10.48
N ALA A 19 47.75 -27.56 11.82
CA ALA A 19 46.69 -26.87 12.55
C ALA A 19 46.74 -25.35 12.33
N GLY A 20 47.94 -24.76 12.30
CA GLY A 20 48.13 -23.35 11.97
C GLY A 20 47.65 -22.99 10.57
N ALA A 21 47.96 -23.83 9.56
CA ALA A 21 47.49 -23.63 8.20
C ALA A 21 45.96 -23.71 8.09
N VAL A 22 45.31 -24.66 8.78
CA VAL A 22 43.85 -24.77 8.82
C VAL A 22 43.21 -23.54 9.47
N ILE A 23 43.77 -23.04 10.59
CA ILE A 23 43.28 -21.82 11.25
C ILE A 23 43.38 -20.63 10.29
N VAL A 24 44.51 -20.44 9.60
CA VAL A 24 44.69 -19.35 8.64
C VAL A 24 43.69 -19.44 7.49
N ILE A 25 43.43 -20.64 6.96
CA ILE A 25 42.41 -20.85 5.89
C ILE A 25 41.01 -20.51 6.41
N LEU A 26 40.63 -20.97 7.60
CA LEU A 26 39.33 -20.65 8.20
C LEU A 26 39.19 -19.15 8.45
N THR A 27 40.25 -18.47 8.88
CA THR A 27 40.27 -17.02 9.06
C THR A 27 40.15 -16.29 7.72
N MET A 28 40.82 -16.75 6.65
CA MET A 28 40.66 -16.19 5.31
C MET A 28 39.25 -16.38 4.76
N LEU A 29 38.67 -17.58 4.89
CA LEU A 29 37.28 -17.85 4.49
C LEU A 29 36.28 -17.01 5.28
N TYR A 30 36.55 -16.78 6.57
CA TYR A 30 35.74 -15.89 7.40
C TYR A 30 35.80 -14.44 6.89
N PHE A 31 37.00 -13.91 6.60
CA PHE A 31 37.16 -12.55 6.06
C PHE A 31 36.58 -12.41 4.64
N ASP A 32 36.72 -13.42 3.78
CA ASP A 32 36.10 -13.42 2.45
C ASP A 32 34.57 -13.43 2.56
N LYS A 33 34.01 -14.24 3.47
CA LYS A 33 32.56 -14.25 3.72
C LYS A 33 32.08 -12.91 4.30
N GLU A 34 32.81 -12.33 5.24
CA GLU A 34 32.49 -11.02 5.83
C GLU A 34 32.58 -9.91 4.77
N LYS A 35 33.56 -9.98 3.87
CA LYS A 35 33.70 -9.05 2.75
C LYS A 35 32.57 -9.17 1.74
N VAL A 36 32.25 -10.39 1.31
CA VAL A 36 31.12 -10.65 0.41
C VAL A 36 29.81 -10.17 1.03
N TYR A 37 29.60 -10.44 2.32
CA TYR A 37 28.43 -9.94 3.06
C TYR A 37 28.37 -8.40 3.08
N LYS A 38 29.50 -7.70 3.26
CA LYS A 38 29.54 -6.23 3.23
C LYS A 38 29.35 -5.64 1.83
N GLU A 39 29.76 -6.36 0.79
CA GLU A 39 29.67 -5.91 -0.61
C GLU A 39 28.35 -6.33 -1.29
N GLU A 40 27.57 -7.22 -0.68
CA GLU A 40 26.26 -7.64 -1.13
C GLU A 40 25.31 -6.44 -1.22
N LYS A 41 24.66 -6.30 -2.38
CA LYS A 41 23.73 -5.20 -2.64
C LYS A 41 22.30 -5.69 -2.45
N PRO A 42 21.35 -4.79 -2.18
CA PRO A 42 19.93 -5.12 -2.23
C PRO A 42 19.57 -5.75 -3.58
N PRO A 43 18.63 -6.71 -3.59
CA PRO A 43 18.16 -7.31 -4.84
C PRO A 43 17.52 -6.25 -5.74
N MET A 44 17.67 -6.40 -7.06
CA MET A 44 16.96 -5.55 -8.02
C MET A 44 15.59 -6.16 -8.33
N PRO A 45 14.49 -5.40 -8.21
CA PRO A 45 13.17 -5.89 -8.58
C PRO A 45 13.00 -5.94 -10.10
N VAL A 46 12.16 -6.86 -10.57
CA VAL A 46 11.50 -6.80 -11.88
C VAL A 46 10.21 -6.01 -11.69
N ILE A 47 10.00 -4.99 -12.53
CA ILE A 47 8.85 -4.11 -12.41
C ILE A 47 8.15 -4.07 -13.76
N THR A 48 6.85 -4.34 -13.76
CA THR A 48 6.03 -4.25 -14.97
C THR A 48 4.89 -3.27 -14.73
N VAL A 49 4.59 -2.44 -15.71
CA VAL A 49 3.42 -1.58 -15.76
C VAL A 49 2.64 -1.95 -17.01
N GLY A 50 1.46 -2.55 -16.81
CA GLY A 50 0.75 -3.22 -17.90
C GLY A 50 1.66 -4.26 -18.57
N ASP A 51 1.84 -4.13 -19.89
CA ASP A 51 2.72 -5.00 -20.68
C ASP A 51 4.18 -4.48 -20.77
N THR A 52 4.51 -3.37 -20.11
CA THR A 52 5.82 -2.72 -20.21
C THR A 52 6.70 -3.05 -19.01
N GLU A 53 7.85 -3.70 -19.24
CA GLU A 53 8.90 -3.84 -18.22
C GLU A 53 9.60 -2.49 -18.00
N VAL A 54 9.62 -2.01 -16.76
CA VAL A 54 10.19 -0.72 -16.37
C VAL A 54 11.50 -0.95 -15.62
N GLN A 55 12.61 -0.52 -16.21
CA GLN A 55 13.92 -0.57 -15.59
C GLN A 55 13.97 0.30 -14.31
N ALA A 56 14.28 -0.34 -13.18
CA ALA A 56 14.54 0.33 -11.91
C ALA A 56 16.00 0.82 -11.82
N ILE A 57 16.20 1.95 -11.15
CA ILE A 57 17.54 2.47 -10.84
C ILE A 57 17.71 2.50 -9.33
N MET A 58 18.67 1.72 -8.83
CA MET A 58 18.96 1.66 -7.40
C MET A 58 19.50 3.00 -6.87
N GLY A 59 18.80 3.51 -5.87
CA GLY A 59 19.11 4.71 -5.12
C GLY A 59 19.89 4.42 -3.84
N SER A 60 19.58 5.20 -2.79
CA SER A 60 20.15 5.00 -1.46
C SER A 60 19.61 3.71 -0.83
N TYR A 61 20.41 3.06 0.00
CA TYR A 61 20.02 1.85 0.70
C TYR A 61 20.78 1.68 2.00
N ARG A 62 20.15 0.97 2.95
CA ARG A 62 20.78 0.44 4.15
C ARG A 62 20.76 -1.08 4.05
N TRP A 63 21.92 -1.69 3.87
CA TRP A 63 22.04 -3.14 3.71
C TRP A 63 23.19 -3.68 4.53
N ASN A 64 22.98 -4.84 5.18
CA ASN A 64 23.96 -5.48 6.04
C ASN A 64 24.58 -4.47 7.03
N ASP A 65 25.83 -4.03 6.83
CA ASP A 65 26.54 -3.11 7.74
C ASP A 65 26.71 -1.67 7.20
N GLY A 66 26.13 -1.35 6.04
CA GLY A 66 26.41 -0.10 5.33
C GLY A 66 25.17 0.71 4.98
N LEU A 67 25.19 2.00 5.33
CA LEU A 67 24.35 3.00 4.68
C LEU A 67 25.10 3.49 3.44
N VAL A 68 24.49 3.34 2.28
CA VAL A 68 24.98 3.90 1.02
C VAL A 68 24.02 4.98 0.59
N GLU A 69 24.48 6.23 0.66
CA GLU A 69 23.74 7.39 0.17
C GLU A 69 24.12 7.66 -1.28
N ARG A 70 23.10 7.76 -2.16
CA ARG A 70 23.28 8.16 -3.56
C ARG A 70 22.64 9.52 -3.79
N GLU A 71 23.39 10.43 -4.41
CA GLU A 71 22.86 11.72 -4.80
C GLU A 71 22.01 11.61 -6.08
N MET A 72 20.91 12.37 -6.14
CA MET A 72 20.02 12.42 -7.32
C MET A 72 20.77 12.78 -8.61
N LYS A 73 21.81 13.62 -8.54
CA LYS A 73 22.63 14.01 -9.71
C LYS A 73 23.33 12.83 -10.40
N ASP A 74 23.56 11.74 -9.66
CA ASP A 74 24.21 10.53 -10.18
C ASP A 74 23.17 9.54 -10.73
N ILE A 75 21.94 9.62 -10.22
CA ILE A 75 20.77 8.88 -10.71
C ILE A 75 20.26 9.50 -12.02
N THR A 76 20.20 10.83 -12.12
CA THR A 76 19.64 11.55 -13.28
C THR A 76 20.36 11.28 -14.59
N LYS A 77 21.68 11.00 -14.54
CA LYS A 77 22.50 10.67 -15.72
C LYS A 77 22.09 9.34 -16.39
N SER A 78 21.36 8.49 -15.67
CA SER A 78 20.95 7.16 -16.12
C SER A 78 19.47 7.09 -16.49
N LEU A 79 18.72 8.20 -16.37
CA LEU A 79 17.28 8.20 -16.61
C LEU A 79 16.99 8.14 -18.11
N LYS A 80 16.41 7.03 -18.56
CA LYS A 80 15.67 6.96 -19.82
C LYS A 80 14.21 6.76 -19.46
N ASN A 81 13.37 7.73 -19.84
CA ASN A 81 11.95 7.64 -19.57
C ASN A 81 11.35 6.47 -20.36
N GLN A 82 10.65 5.60 -19.64
CA GLN A 82 9.90 4.50 -20.22
C GLN A 82 8.44 4.92 -20.32
N HIS A 83 7.83 4.68 -21.48
CA HIS A 83 6.45 5.07 -21.74
C HIS A 83 5.52 4.04 -21.10
N VAL A 84 4.55 4.51 -20.33
CA VAL A 84 3.54 3.68 -19.67
C VAL A 84 2.20 4.41 -19.75
N TYR A 85 1.10 3.67 -19.67
CA TYR A 85 -0.22 4.29 -19.64
C TYR A 85 -0.69 4.56 -18.20
N GLU A 86 -1.49 5.60 -18.03
CA GLU A 86 -2.19 5.85 -16.78
C GLU A 86 -3.14 4.68 -16.44
N ASN A 87 -3.43 4.50 -15.15
CA ASN A 87 -4.35 3.47 -14.66
C ASN A 87 -3.97 2.02 -15.00
N GLU A 88 -2.74 1.77 -15.45
CA GLU A 88 -2.19 0.41 -15.54
C GLU A 88 -1.66 -0.05 -14.18
N GLU A 89 -1.82 -1.34 -13.92
CA GLU A 89 -1.28 -1.99 -12.74
C GLU A 89 0.25 -2.02 -12.80
N MET A 90 0.90 -1.49 -11.77
CA MET A 90 2.33 -1.68 -11.52
C MET A 90 2.53 -2.89 -10.60
N LYS A 91 3.17 -3.93 -11.13
CA LYS A 91 3.62 -5.10 -10.38
C LYS A 91 5.10 -4.98 -10.06
N VAL A 92 5.46 -5.37 -8.84
CA VAL A 92 6.84 -5.34 -8.36
C VAL A 92 7.19 -6.72 -7.82
N GLU A 93 8.18 -7.36 -8.43
CA GLU A 93 8.61 -8.71 -8.05
C GLU A 93 10.10 -8.70 -7.68
N PHE A 94 10.41 -9.22 -6.51
CA PHE A 94 11.80 -9.40 -6.07
C PHE A 94 12.23 -10.86 -6.26
N PRO A 95 13.52 -11.12 -6.57
CA PRO A 95 14.03 -12.47 -6.68
C PRO A 95 13.92 -13.24 -5.35
N ASP A 96 13.41 -14.47 -5.41
CA ASP A 96 13.12 -15.31 -4.24
C ASP A 96 14.36 -15.63 -3.38
N GLU A 97 15.55 -15.68 -3.98
CA GLU A 97 16.79 -16.13 -3.33
C GLU A 97 17.21 -15.27 -2.13
N THR A 98 16.86 -13.99 -2.14
CA THR A 98 17.20 -13.01 -1.09
C THR A 98 16.05 -12.71 -0.11
N GLY A 99 14.87 -13.30 -0.37
CA GLY A 99 13.63 -13.01 0.36
C GLY A 99 12.95 -11.72 -0.08
N SER A 100 11.62 -11.75 -0.14
CA SER A 100 10.79 -10.59 -0.47
C SER A 100 10.82 -9.54 0.65
N PRO A 101 10.71 -8.25 0.31
CA PRO A 101 10.53 -7.20 1.31
C PRO A 101 9.27 -7.48 2.13
N VAL A 102 9.28 -6.99 3.36
CA VAL A 102 8.13 -6.99 4.25
C VAL A 102 7.10 -5.95 3.80
N PHE A 103 7.57 -4.81 3.27
CA PHE A 103 6.73 -3.72 2.78
C PHE A 103 7.41 -2.98 1.63
N ILE A 104 6.62 -2.56 0.64
CA ILE A 104 7.04 -1.65 -0.43
C ILE A 104 6.18 -0.38 -0.37
N GLY A 105 6.80 0.74 0.01
CA GLY A 105 6.22 2.06 -0.10
C GLY A 105 6.41 2.62 -1.51
N LYS A 106 5.40 3.35 -2.01
CA LYS A 106 5.49 4.10 -3.27
C LYS A 106 5.41 5.60 -3.00
N SER A 107 6.21 6.37 -3.72
CA SER A 107 6.16 7.83 -3.69
C SER A 107 6.48 8.42 -5.08
N THR A 108 6.11 9.67 -5.30
CA THR A 108 6.52 10.45 -6.48
C THR A 108 7.61 11.44 -6.09
N LEU A 109 8.70 11.47 -6.84
CA LEU A 109 9.74 12.48 -6.65
C LEU A 109 9.28 13.81 -7.25
N MET A 110 9.17 14.83 -6.41
CA MET A 110 8.82 16.19 -6.81
C MET A 110 10.04 16.92 -7.38
N PRO A 111 9.85 17.98 -8.20
CA PRO A 111 10.96 18.77 -8.77
C PRO A 111 11.91 19.39 -7.73
N ASN A 112 11.43 19.60 -6.50
CA ASN A 112 12.23 20.10 -5.38
C ASN A 112 13.05 19.00 -4.67
N GLY A 113 13.07 17.77 -5.20
CA GLY A 113 13.77 16.62 -4.66
C GLY A 113 13.08 15.94 -3.48
N LYS A 114 11.92 16.45 -3.02
CA LYS A 114 11.14 15.80 -1.97
C LYS A 114 10.31 14.64 -2.53
N LYS A 115 10.09 13.62 -1.72
CA LYS A 115 9.23 12.48 -2.05
C LYS A 115 7.82 12.76 -1.53
N PHE A 116 6.83 12.61 -2.40
CA PHE A 116 5.42 12.69 -2.05
C PHE A 116 4.85 11.27 -2.00
N PRO A 117 4.58 10.70 -0.82
CA PRO A 117 4.08 9.33 -0.70
C PRO A 117 2.76 9.16 -1.46
N ASP A 118 2.63 8.03 -2.14
CA ASP A 118 1.36 7.61 -2.69
C ASP A 118 0.53 6.95 -1.58
N ILE A 119 -0.64 7.53 -1.34
CA ILE A 119 -1.53 7.12 -0.26
C ILE A 119 -2.18 5.77 -0.61
N LEU A 120 -2.48 5.52 -1.89
CA LEU A 120 -3.23 4.33 -2.31
C LEU A 120 -2.43 3.03 -2.11
N PRO A 121 -1.16 2.91 -2.55
CA PRO A 121 -0.34 1.72 -2.31
C PRO A 121 -0.05 1.48 -0.83
N SER A 122 0.06 2.56 -0.03
CA SER A 122 0.22 2.45 1.43
C SER A 122 -1.03 1.86 2.13
N ILE A 123 -2.18 1.90 1.46
CA ILE A 123 -3.47 1.38 1.93
C ILE A 123 -3.80 0.00 1.32
N MET A 124 -3.49 -0.21 0.03
CA MET A 124 -3.94 -1.36 -0.76
C MET A 124 -2.86 -2.43 -1.03
N GLY A 125 -1.61 -2.16 -0.68
CA GLY A 125 -0.49 -3.10 -0.86
C GLY A 125 0.46 -2.73 -1.99
N GLU A 126 1.40 -3.64 -2.25
CA GLU A 126 2.61 -3.39 -3.06
C GLU A 126 2.31 -3.23 -4.55
N ASN A 127 1.21 -3.81 -5.03
CA ASN A 127 0.72 -3.65 -6.39
C ASN A 127 -0.37 -2.58 -6.38
N GLY A 128 -0.20 -1.60 -7.26
CA GLY A 128 -1.05 -0.43 -7.32
C GLY A 128 -0.91 0.24 -8.67
N LEU A 129 -1.86 1.08 -9.01
CA LEU A 129 -1.94 1.68 -10.34
C LEU A 129 -0.93 2.82 -10.51
N ILE A 130 -0.54 3.07 -11.75
CA ILE A 130 0.07 4.36 -12.09
C ILE A 130 -0.97 5.47 -11.94
N SER A 131 -0.67 6.44 -11.08
CA SER A 131 -1.51 7.62 -10.88
C SER A 131 -1.83 8.36 -12.18
N GLU A 132 -3.09 8.79 -12.30
CA GLU A 132 -3.57 9.60 -13.40
C GLU A 132 -2.73 10.87 -13.61
N GLY A 133 -2.73 11.35 -14.85
CA GLY A 133 -2.06 12.59 -15.23
C GLY A 133 -0.84 12.34 -16.09
N GLU A 134 -1.00 12.71 -17.36
CA GLU A 134 0.05 12.68 -18.37
C GLU A 134 1.27 13.51 -17.94
N GLY A 135 2.47 12.98 -18.21
CA GLY A 135 3.70 13.71 -18.01
C GLY A 135 4.88 12.84 -17.61
N ILE A 136 6.03 13.50 -17.44
CA ILE A 136 7.24 12.85 -16.94
C ILE A 136 7.17 12.83 -15.42
N LYS A 137 7.20 11.63 -14.84
CA LYS A 137 7.22 11.40 -13.40
C LYS A 137 8.41 10.51 -13.06
N THR A 138 8.95 10.66 -11.86
CA THR A 138 9.88 9.68 -11.29
C THR A 138 9.19 9.04 -10.09
N ALA A 139 8.68 7.83 -10.30
CA ALA A 139 8.18 7.04 -9.18
C ALA A 139 9.37 6.52 -8.37
N VAL A 140 9.19 6.43 -7.06
CA VAL A 140 10.21 5.95 -6.12
C VAL A 140 9.59 4.83 -5.30
N LEU A 141 10.18 3.64 -5.39
CA LEU A 141 9.85 2.51 -4.54
C LEU A 141 10.80 2.49 -3.35
N GLN A 142 10.25 2.33 -2.15
CA GLN A 142 11.00 2.16 -0.91
C GLN A 142 10.69 0.78 -0.37
N ALA A 143 11.63 -0.14 -0.51
CA ALA A 143 11.46 -1.51 -0.04
C ALA A 143 12.11 -1.70 1.33
N TYR A 144 11.40 -2.38 2.23
CA TYR A 144 11.79 -2.59 3.61
C TYR A 144 11.84 -4.10 3.89
N TRP A 145 12.97 -4.58 4.37
CA TRP A 145 13.18 -5.95 4.85
C TRP A 145 13.39 -5.93 6.36
N LYS A 146 13.33 -7.13 6.96
CA LYS A 146 13.66 -7.36 8.37
C LYS A 146 15.08 -6.92 8.70
N ASP A 147 15.35 -6.75 9.99
CA ASP A 147 16.62 -6.24 10.53
C ASP A 147 16.97 -4.83 10.03
N GLY A 148 15.95 -4.02 9.72
CA GLY A 148 16.07 -2.63 9.31
C GLY A 148 16.69 -2.44 7.92
N ARG A 149 16.81 -3.48 7.10
CA ARG A 149 17.35 -3.35 5.75
C ARG A 149 16.37 -2.61 4.84
N THR A 150 16.84 -1.63 4.08
CA THR A 150 15.99 -0.81 3.21
C THR A 150 16.70 -0.48 1.90
N ALA A 151 15.94 -0.31 0.82
CA ALA A 151 16.47 0.14 -0.46
C ALA A 151 15.47 1.01 -1.22
N GLU A 152 16.01 1.98 -1.96
CA GLU A 152 15.22 2.86 -2.81
C GLU A 152 15.45 2.53 -4.29
N TYR A 153 14.38 2.53 -5.08
CA TYR A 153 14.43 2.29 -6.52
C TYR A 153 13.69 3.41 -7.25
N TYR A 154 14.35 4.04 -8.20
CA TYR A 154 13.83 5.14 -8.99
C TYR A 154 13.37 4.64 -10.35
N LEU A 155 12.19 5.06 -10.77
CA LEU A 155 11.51 4.65 -11.98
C LEU A 155 11.18 5.90 -12.82
N PRO A 156 12.05 6.28 -13.77
CA PRO A 156 11.73 7.34 -14.72
C PRO A 156 10.68 6.85 -15.71
N ILE A 157 9.47 7.39 -15.58
CA ILE A 157 8.35 7.03 -16.45
C ILE A 157 7.77 8.27 -17.13
N LYS A 158 7.33 8.09 -18.37
CA LYS A 158 6.46 9.04 -19.05
C LYS A 158 5.07 8.42 -19.08
N VAL A 159 4.17 8.96 -18.27
CA VAL A 159 2.79 8.54 -18.21
C VAL A 159 2.04 9.17 -19.37
N GLU A 160 1.36 8.34 -20.15
CA GLU A 160 0.50 8.73 -21.27
C GLU A 160 -0.95 8.36 -20.96
N LYS A 161 -1.90 9.08 -21.54
CA LYS A 161 -3.32 8.71 -21.38
C LYS A 161 -3.59 7.39 -22.08
N GLN A 162 -4.45 6.57 -21.48
CA GLN A 162 -5.01 5.41 -22.17
C GLN A 162 -5.64 5.87 -23.49
N PRO A 163 -5.38 5.15 -24.60
CA PRO A 163 -6.03 5.46 -25.87
C PRO A 163 -7.55 5.27 -25.72
N GLN A 164 -8.30 6.35 -25.89
CA GLN A 164 -9.77 6.30 -25.91
C GLN A 164 -10.27 6.10 -27.34
N ILE A 165 -11.29 5.26 -27.52
CA ILE A 165 -11.98 5.12 -28.81
C ILE A 165 -12.57 6.48 -29.23
N LYS A 166 -13.20 7.18 -28.28
CA LYS A 166 -13.72 8.56 -28.41
C LYS A 166 -13.64 9.29 -27.06
N PRO A 167 -13.64 10.64 -27.04
CA PRO A 167 -13.51 11.41 -25.80
C PRO A 167 -14.58 11.12 -24.73
N TYR A 168 -15.76 10.67 -25.14
CA TYR A 168 -16.92 10.41 -24.28
C TYR A 168 -17.04 8.95 -23.82
N PHE A 169 -16.18 8.04 -24.31
CA PHE A 169 -16.07 6.67 -23.78
C PHE A 169 -15.30 6.66 -22.45
N PRO A 170 -15.50 5.63 -21.59
CA PRO A 170 -14.69 5.46 -20.40
C PRO A 170 -13.19 5.36 -20.74
N ARG A 171 -12.33 5.77 -19.79
CA ARG A 171 -10.87 5.77 -19.97
C ARG A 171 -10.23 4.45 -19.58
N SER A 172 -10.88 3.76 -18.64
CA SER A 172 -10.32 2.64 -17.92
C SER A 172 -11.21 1.42 -18.08
N LYS A 173 -10.58 0.24 -18.09
CA LYS A 173 -11.30 -1.03 -18.11
C LYS A 173 -12.23 -1.14 -16.90
N GLY A 174 -13.46 -1.57 -17.13
CA GLY A 174 -14.47 -1.72 -16.07
C GLY A 174 -15.04 -0.39 -15.51
N GLN A 175 -14.70 0.75 -16.11
CA GLN A 175 -15.38 2.03 -15.88
C GLN A 175 -16.52 2.21 -16.89
N TYR A 176 -17.57 2.91 -16.48
CA TYR A 176 -18.66 3.33 -17.36
C TYR A 176 -18.70 4.84 -17.52
N SER A 177 -19.16 5.28 -18.69
CA SER A 177 -19.34 6.68 -19.01
C SER A 177 -20.80 6.97 -19.33
N ILE A 178 -21.34 8.03 -18.74
CA ILE A 178 -22.68 8.52 -19.00
C ILE A 178 -22.59 9.69 -19.99
N VAL A 179 -23.33 9.55 -21.09
CA VAL A 179 -23.61 10.63 -22.04
C VAL A 179 -25.01 11.14 -21.78
N VAL A 180 -25.14 12.44 -21.51
CA VAL A 180 -26.42 13.10 -21.27
C VAL A 180 -26.71 14.11 -22.36
N THR A 181 -27.89 13.99 -22.96
CA THR A 181 -28.40 14.94 -23.93
C THR A 181 -29.71 15.53 -23.44
N GLU A 182 -29.75 16.85 -23.30
CA GLU A 182 -30.94 17.59 -22.88
C GLU A 182 -31.42 18.57 -23.96
N LYS A 183 -32.59 19.17 -23.73
CA LYS A 183 -33.11 20.25 -24.59
C LYS A 183 -32.25 21.51 -24.51
N GLU A 184 -31.78 21.85 -23.31
CA GLU A 184 -30.90 23.00 -23.05
C GLU A 184 -29.79 22.56 -22.11
N ALA A 185 -28.58 22.47 -22.66
CA ALA A 185 -27.39 22.11 -21.89
C ALA A 185 -26.74 23.37 -21.30
N THR A 186 -26.76 23.46 -19.96
CA THR A 186 -26.10 24.53 -19.21
C THR A 186 -25.03 23.94 -18.30
N LEU A 187 -23.98 24.74 -18.03
CA LEU A 187 -22.91 24.34 -17.11
C LEU A 187 -23.45 24.06 -15.70
N GLU A 188 -24.45 24.81 -15.24
CA GLU A 188 -25.05 24.63 -13.92
C GLU A 188 -25.68 23.25 -13.77
N LYS A 189 -26.46 22.80 -14.76
CA LYS A 189 -27.08 21.47 -14.75
C LYS A 189 -26.05 20.34 -14.90
N ASP A 190 -25.03 20.54 -15.74
CA ASP A 190 -23.92 19.57 -15.85
C ASP A 190 -23.23 19.37 -14.50
N LEU A 191 -22.89 20.46 -13.81
CA LEU A 191 -22.27 20.41 -12.50
C LEU A 191 -23.19 19.80 -11.43
N GLU A 192 -24.48 20.10 -11.48
CA GLU A 192 -25.48 19.50 -10.58
C GLU A 192 -25.58 17.99 -10.77
N LEU A 193 -25.70 17.54 -12.03
CA LEU A 193 -25.77 16.13 -12.37
C LEU A 193 -24.48 15.40 -11.98
N ARG A 194 -23.31 15.93 -12.34
CA ARG A 194 -22.01 15.38 -11.93
C ARG A 194 -21.93 15.30 -10.41
N GLY A 195 -22.34 16.36 -9.71
CA GLY A 195 -22.39 16.39 -8.25
C GLY A 195 -23.31 15.34 -7.65
N LYS A 196 -24.45 15.04 -8.29
CA LYS A 196 -25.37 13.96 -7.88
C LYS A 196 -24.73 12.58 -8.10
N LEU A 197 -24.23 12.32 -9.31
CA LEU A 197 -23.66 11.03 -9.68
C LEU A 197 -22.41 10.70 -8.85
N LEU A 198 -21.52 11.66 -8.63
CA LEU A 198 -20.32 11.49 -7.82
C LEU A 198 -20.59 11.26 -6.32
N LYS A 199 -21.79 11.64 -5.84
CA LYS A 199 -22.23 11.30 -4.48
C LYS A 199 -22.80 9.90 -4.38
N GLN A 200 -23.40 9.40 -5.46
CA GLN A 200 -24.07 8.10 -5.48
C GLN A 200 -23.12 6.97 -5.90
N TYR A 201 -22.21 7.24 -6.84
CA TYR A 201 -21.33 6.26 -7.44
C TYR A 201 -19.87 6.71 -7.34
N PRO A 202 -18.92 5.78 -7.11
CA PRO A 202 -17.49 6.08 -7.18
C PRO A 202 -17.12 6.65 -8.55
N SER A 203 -16.36 7.75 -8.59
CA SER A 203 -15.89 8.37 -9.83
C SER A 203 -15.05 7.43 -10.71
N ALA A 204 -14.38 6.47 -10.09
CA ALA A 204 -13.60 5.47 -10.80
C ALA A 204 -14.47 4.38 -11.46
N LEU A 205 -15.74 4.26 -11.05
CA LEU A 205 -16.72 3.38 -11.67
C LEU A 205 -17.58 4.12 -12.69
N ILE A 206 -18.12 5.29 -12.34
CA ILE A 206 -19.02 6.07 -13.20
C ILE A 206 -18.43 7.46 -13.45
N THR A 207 -18.34 7.86 -14.71
CA THR A 207 -18.01 9.23 -15.14
C THR A 207 -19.11 9.82 -16.02
N VAL A 208 -19.12 11.14 -16.19
CA VAL A 208 -19.94 11.83 -17.20
C VAL A 208 -19.03 12.22 -18.35
N GLY A 209 -19.05 11.44 -19.43
CA GLY A 209 -18.20 11.63 -20.61
C GLY A 209 -18.66 12.77 -21.51
N ALA A 210 -19.96 13.05 -21.56
CA ALA A 210 -20.49 14.20 -22.28
C ALA A 210 -21.81 14.69 -21.66
N TYR A 211 -21.98 16.02 -21.67
CA TYR A 211 -23.24 16.69 -21.33
C TYR A 211 -23.51 17.75 -22.39
N THR A 212 -24.55 17.57 -23.19
CA THR A 212 -24.74 18.37 -24.41
C THR A 212 -26.21 18.53 -24.80
N ASP A 213 -26.48 19.37 -25.78
CA ASP A 213 -27.81 19.53 -26.38
C ASP A 213 -27.98 18.67 -27.63
N LEU A 214 -29.22 18.52 -28.12
CA LEU A 214 -29.51 17.66 -29.26
C LEU A 214 -28.75 18.07 -30.53
N GLN A 215 -28.61 19.38 -30.79
CA GLN A 215 -27.93 19.87 -31.98
C GLN A 215 -26.46 19.45 -31.99
N ARG A 216 -25.75 19.67 -30.89
CA ARG A 216 -24.36 19.24 -30.75
C ARG A 216 -24.22 17.73 -30.72
N ALA A 217 -25.16 17.01 -30.11
CA ALA A 217 -25.14 15.55 -30.11
C ALA A 217 -25.25 14.97 -31.53
N GLU A 218 -26.09 15.55 -32.39
CA GLU A 218 -26.21 15.14 -33.79
C GLU A 218 -24.91 15.37 -34.59
N GLU A 219 -24.15 16.41 -34.26
CA GLU A 219 -22.88 16.75 -34.91
C GLU A 219 -21.68 15.94 -34.38
N GLU A 220 -21.56 15.83 -33.05
CA GLU A 220 -20.36 15.31 -32.37
C GLU A 220 -20.49 13.84 -31.93
N LEU A 221 -21.73 13.35 -31.79
CA LEU A 221 -22.09 12.03 -31.27
C LEU A 221 -23.02 11.27 -32.21
N SER A 222 -22.94 11.55 -33.52
CA SER A 222 -23.84 11.03 -34.56
C SER A 222 -24.02 9.50 -34.55
N GLU A 223 -22.97 8.77 -34.18
CA GLU A 223 -22.93 7.32 -34.05
C GLU A 223 -23.85 6.78 -32.95
N LEU A 224 -24.13 7.60 -31.92
CA LEU A 224 -25.08 7.26 -30.85
C LEU A 224 -26.54 7.41 -31.31
N ASN A 225 -26.81 7.93 -32.51
CA ASN A 225 -28.16 8.00 -33.08
C ASN A 225 -29.19 8.62 -32.11
N ILE A 226 -28.83 9.72 -31.45
CA ILE A 226 -29.70 10.40 -30.47
C ILE A 226 -30.75 11.20 -31.22
N LYS A 227 -32.03 10.80 -31.12
CA LYS A 227 -33.14 11.41 -31.87
C LYS A 227 -34.11 12.21 -31.00
N GLU A 228 -34.03 12.04 -29.68
CA GLU A 228 -34.99 12.57 -28.73
C GLU A 228 -34.28 12.95 -27.43
N VAL A 229 -34.81 13.97 -26.74
CA VAL A 229 -34.30 14.46 -25.45
C VAL A 229 -35.41 14.49 -24.39
N PRO A 230 -35.10 14.29 -23.11
CA PRO A 230 -33.78 13.93 -22.58
C PRO A 230 -33.37 12.51 -22.98
N SER A 231 -32.07 12.27 -23.13
CA SER A 231 -31.48 10.96 -23.39
C SER A 231 -30.28 10.77 -22.48
N TYR A 232 -30.30 9.66 -21.74
CA TYR A 232 -29.22 9.21 -20.86
C TYR A 232 -28.70 7.89 -21.42
N ILE A 233 -27.44 7.87 -21.82
CA ILE A 233 -26.78 6.70 -22.43
C ILE A 233 -25.63 6.29 -21.53
N LEU A 234 -25.61 5.03 -21.12
CA LEU A 234 -24.51 4.41 -20.39
C LEU A 234 -23.64 3.64 -21.39
N LEU A 235 -22.35 3.94 -21.37
CA LEU A 235 -21.33 3.34 -22.22
C LEU A 235 -20.31 2.58 -21.38
N ASP A 236 -19.88 1.42 -21.86
CA ASP A 236 -18.67 0.74 -21.40
C ASP A 236 -17.54 0.89 -22.45
N GLU A 237 -16.50 0.06 -22.34
CA GLU A 237 -15.37 0.04 -23.28
C GLU A 237 -15.73 -0.47 -24.68
N GLU A 238 -16.79 -1.25 -24.83
CA GLU A 238 -17.22 -1.85 -26.10
C GLU A 238 -18.30 -1.01 -26.80
N GLY A 239 -19.15 -0.30 -26.04
CA GLY A 239 -20.20 0.54 -26.61
C GLY A 239 -21.32 0.86 -25.63
N GLU A 240 -22.52 1.05 -26.20
CA GLU A 240 -23.73 1.33 -25.42
C GLU A 240 -24.26 0.07 -24.75
N VAL A 241 -24.41 0.15 -23.43
CA VAL A 241 -24.98 -0.94 -22.62
C VAL A 241 -26.40 -0.63 -22.17
N PHE A 242 -26.78 0.64 -22.04
CA PHE A 242 -28.11 1.05 -21.62
C PHE A 242 -28.46 2.45 -22.11
N ARG A 243 -29.76 2.67 -22.40
CA ARG A 243 -30.31 3.98 -22.77
C ARG A 243 -31.69 4.17 -22.17
N SER A 244 -31.95 5.38 -21.68
CA SER A 244 -33.25 5.78 -21.14
C SER A 244 -33.52 7.27 -21.35
N LYS A 245 -34.80 7.66 -21.31
CA LYS A 245 -35.23 9.06 -21.19
C LYS A 245 -35.42 9.51 -19.73
N ASP A 246 -35.35 8.56 -18.81
CA ASP A 246 -35.52 8.76 -17.38
C ASP A 246 -34.21 8.39 -16.68
N ILE A 247 -33.63 9.35 -15.97
CA ILE A 247 -32.40 9.16 -15.20
C ILE A 247 -32.56 8.12 -14.10
N GLY A 248 -33.73 8.02 -13.46
CA GLY A 248 -34.01 7.04 -12.41
C GLY A 248 -34.01 5.60 -12.93
N LEU A 249 -34.41 5.38 -14.20
CA LEU A 249 -34.28 4.08 -14.83
C LEU A 249 -32.81 3.72 -15.14
N MET A 250 -31.98 4.71 -15.48
CA MET A 250 -30.54 4.49 -15.64
C MET A 250 -29.87 4.21 -14.30
N GLU A 251 -30.20 4.97 -13.25
CA GLU A 251 -29.71 4.73 -11.89
C GLU A 251 -30.08 3.34 -11.41
N LYS A 252 -31.34 2.93 -11.60
CA LYS A 252 -31.78 1.57 -11.31
C LYS A 252 -31.00 0.51 -12.09
N TYR A 253 -30.73 0.74 -13.38
CA TYR A 253 -29.94 -0.20 -14.18
C TYR A 253 -28.51 -0.34 -13.64
N ILE A 254 -27.87 0.78 -13.25
CA ILE A 254 -26.54 0.79 -12.64
C ILE A 254 -26.56 0.00 -11.32
N ASP A 255 -27.54 0.25 -10.46
CA ASP A 255 -27.66 -0.44 -9.16
C ASP A 255 -27.87 -1.96 -9.31
N GLU A 256 -28.60 -2.39 -10.33
CA GLU A 256 -28.97 -3.80 -10.53
C GLU A 256 -27.94 -4.60 -11.35
N ASN A 257 -27.19 -3.95 -12.26
CA ASN A 257 -26.38 -4.64 -13.27
C ASN A 257 -24.91 -4.20 -13.33
N VAL A 258 -24.56 -3.05 -12.74
CA VAL A 258 -23.20 -2.49 -12.80
C VAL A 258 -22.53 -2.57 -11.43
N LEU A 259 -23.23 -2.19 -10.36
CA LEU A 259 -22.68 -2.30 -9.01
C LEU A 259 -22.58 -3.77 -8.60
N PRO A 260 -21.39 -4.22 -8.13
CA PRO A 260 -21.24 -5.56 -7.59
C PRO A 260 -22.21 -5.81 -6.44
N GLN A 261 -22.69 -7.05 -6.32
CA GLN A 261 -23.61 -7.42 -5.25
C GLN A 261 -22.96 -7.20 -3.88
N ALA A 262 -23.72 -6.59 -2.98
CA ALA A 262 -23.31 -6.46 -1.59
C ALA A 262 -23.28 -7.84 -0.93
N THR A 263 -22.20 -8.14 -0.23
CA THR A 263 -22.01 -9.37 0.53
C THR A 263 -22.06 -9.05 2.01
N SER A 264 -22.86 -9.80 2.77
CA SER A 264 -22.95 -9.65 4.22
C SER A 264 -21.82 -10.41 4.90
N GLN A 265 -21.11 -9.73 5.79
CA GLN A 265 -19.90 -10.23 6.44
C GLN A 265 -19.83 -9.81 7.92
N GLU A 266 -19.04 -10.53 8.69
CA GLU A 266 -18.57 -10.11 10.00
C GLU A 266 -17.06 -10.01 9.99
N GLY A 267 -16.51 -9.04 10.70
CA GLY A 267 -15.06 -8.89 10.80
C GLY A 267 -14.64 -7.97 11.93
N ILE A 268 -13.34 -7.91 12.20
CA ILE A 268 -12.77 -7.12 13.28
C ILE A 268 -12.05 -5.91 12.72
N VAL A 269 -12.29 -4.73 13.31
CA VAL A 269 -11.52 -3.53 12.98
C VAL A 269 -10.07 -3.74 13.43
N THR A 270 -9.16 -3.85 12.47
CA THR A 270 -7.73 -4.13 12.68
C THR A 270 -6.89 -2.86 12.63
N GLU A 271 -7.32 -1.83 11.90
CA GLU A 271 -6.65 -0.53 11.82
C GLU A 271 -7.67 0.60 11.81
N VAL A 272 -7.35 1.72 12.48
CA VAL A 272 -8.07 2.99 12.35
C VAL A 272 -7.08 4.10 12.02
N ASN A 273 -7.34 4.81 10.93
CA ASN A 273 -6.58 5.99 10.54
C ASN A 273 -7.51 7.19 10.35
N ARG A 274 -7.63 8.01 11.40
CA ARG A 274 -8.49 9.19 11.43
C ARG A 274 -8.02 10.31 10.49
N GLU A 275 -6.71 10.42 10.29
CA GLU A 275 -6.12 11.49 9.49
C GLU A 275 -6.44 11.30 8.00
N LEU A 276 -6.26 10.07 7.53
CA LEU A 276 -6.60 9.70 6.16
C LEU A 276 -8.10 9.40 6.00
N GLY A 277 -8.81 9.01 7.07
CA GLY A 277 -10.26 8.79 7.04
C GLY A 277 -10.65 7.37 6.63
N PHE A 278 -9.89 6.35 7.03
CA PHE A 278 -10.20 4.96 6.73
C PHE A 278 -10.10 4.07 7.98
N ILE A 279 -10.71 2.88 7.87
CA ILE A 279 -10.49 1.74 8.77
C ILE A 279 -10.07 0.51 7.95
N LYS A 280 -9.43 -0.46 8.59
CA LYS A 280 -9.31 -1.82 8.03
C LYS A 280 -10.15 -2.79 8.84
N ILE A 281 -10.93 -3.62 8.16
CA ILE A 281 -11.67 -4.73 8.76
C ILE A 281 -11.02 -6.02 8.23
N ASP A 282 -10.45 -6.83 9.13
CA ASP A 282 -9.66 -8.03 8.79
C ASP A 282 -8.62 -7.78 7.69
N GLY A 283 -7.92 -6.64 7.77
CA GLY A 283 -6.91 -6.22 6.81
C GLY A 283 -7.45 -5.52 5.55
N VAL A 284 -8.75 -5.56 5.26
CA VAL A 284 -9.36 -4.91 4.09
C VAL A 284 -9.68 -3.44 4.40
N PRO A 285 -9.19 -2.47 3.60
CA PRO A 285 -9.41 -1.05 3.84
C PRO A 285 -10.79 -0.57 3.36
N PHE A 286 -11.44 0.27 4.17
CA PHE A 286 -12.70 0.95 3.88
C PHE A 286 -12.62 2.42 4.27
N TRP A 287 -13.05 3.30 3.37
CA TRP A 287 -13.20 4.73 3.70
C TRP A 287 -14.36 4.94 4.67
N ILE A 288 -14.19 5.88 5.58
CA ILE A 288 -15.19 6.24 6.57
C ILE A 288 -15.39 7.75 6.62
N ASP A 289 -16.61 8.15 6.96
CA ASP A 289 -16.90 9.56 7.21
C ASP A 289 -16.09 10.09 8.41
N LYS A 290 -15.73 11.38 8.36
CA LYS A 290 -14.97 12.05 9.43
C LYS A 290 -15.62 11.98 10.82
N GLY A 291 -16.90 11.63 10.91
CA GLY A 291 -17.64 11.46 12.17
C GLY A 291 -17.85 10.01 12.62
N ALA A 292 -17.41 9.02 11.83
CA ALA A 292 -17.64 7.61 12.13
C ALA A 292 -16.90 7.17 13.39
N LYS A 293 -17.59 6.50 14.32
CA LYS A 293 -17.05 6.10 15.63
C LYS A 293 -16.68 4.61 15.68
N TYR A 294 -15.90 4.17 14.70
CA TYR A 294 -15.32 2.83 14.70
C TYR A 294 -13.97 2.84 15.40
N HIS A 295 -13.67 1.80 16.16
CA HIS A 295 -12.45 1.64 16.95
C HIS A 295 -11.82 0.29 16.69
N THR A 296 -10.49 0.24 16.66
CA THR A 296 -9.71 -1.01 16.57
C THR A 296 -10.18 -1.99 17.65
N GLY A 297 -10.34 -3.28 17.34
CA GLY A 297 -10.85 -4.26 18.29
C GLY A 297 -12.36 -4.45 18.28
N GLN A 298 -13.14 -3.54 17.68
CA GLN A 298 -14.58 -3.75 17.51
C GLN A 298 -14.85 -4.87 16.51
N LYS A 299 -15.83 -5.72 16.83
CA LYS A 299 -16.40 -6.68 15.88
C LYS A 299 -17.63 -6.06 15.21
N LEU A 300 -17.66 -6.06 13.89
CA LEU A 300 -18.71 -5.46 13.07
C LEU A 300 -19.44 -6.54 12.27
N ALA A 301 -20.74 -6.35 12.06
CA ALA A 301 -21.50 -6.93 10.95
C ALA A 301 -21.72 -5.81 9.92
N PHE A 302 -21.50 -6.10 8.64
CA PHE A 302 -21.59 -5.10 7.59
C PHE A 302 -21.91 -5.76 6.24
N ASN A 303 -22.38 -4.94 5.31
CA ASN A 303 -22.43 -5.30 3.90
C ASN A 303 -21.25 -4.62 3.20
N ALA A 304 -20.59 -5.33 2.29
CA ALA A 304 -19.53 -4.76 1.48
C ALA A 304 -19.69 -5.13 0.01
N ARG A 305 -19.46 -4.13 -0.85
CA ARG A 305 -19.32 -4.31 -2.30
C ARG A 305 -17.84 -4.22 -2.64
N TYR A 306 -17.35 -5.22 -3.36
CA TYR A 306 -15.96 -5.27 -3.78
C TYR A 306 -15.87 -4.95 -5.26
N PRO A 307 -14.87 -4.17 -5.70
CA PRO A 307 -14.57 -4.05 -7.12
C PRO A 307 -14.29 -5.44 -7.71
N GLU A 308 -14.69 -5.64 -8.96
CA GLU A 308 -14.23 -6.80 -9.72
C GLU A 308 -12.73 -6.67 -10.05
N ASP A 309 -12.08 -7.79 -10.38
CA ASP A 309 -10.66 -7.81 -10.74
C ASP A 309 -10.35 -6.80 -11.85
N GLY A 310 -9.45 -5.85 -11.55
CA GLY A 310 -9.04 -4.80 -12.48
C GLY A 310 -9.87 -3.51 -12.43
N GLN A 311 -10.91 -3.42 -11.58
CA GLN A 311 -11.64 -2.16 -11.35
C GLN A 311 -10.96 -1.27 -10.29
N LEU A 312 -11.05 0.06 -10.47
CA LEU A 312 -10.19 1.04 -9.81
C LEU A 312 -10.87 1.80 -8.66
N TRP A 313 -11.65 1.13 -7.81
CA TRP A 313 -12.32 1.76 -6.67
C TRP A 313 -12.21 0.91 -5.40
N PHE A 314 -12.40 1.56 -4.25
CA PHE A 314 -12.31 0.91 -2.94
C PHE A 314 -13.56 0.14 -2.61
N PRO A 315 -13.47 -0.99 -1.87
CA PRO A 315 -14.65 -1.62 -1.33
C PRO A 315 -15.57 -0.61 -0.63
N ILE A 316 -16.85 -0.64 -0.99
CA ILE A 316 -17.85 0.24 -0.38
C ILE A 316 -18.41 -0.48 0.84
N LEU A 317 -18.37 0.20 1.99
CA LEU A 317 -18.90 -0.27 3.25
C LEU A 317 -20.33 0.23 3.44
N GLU A 318 -21.28 -0.69 3.60
CA GLU A 318 -22.71 -0.43 3.75
C GLU A 318 -23.26 -1.10 5.01
N GLU A 319 -24.35 -0.56 5.57
CA GLU A 319 -25.14 -1.18 6.65
C GLU A 319 -24.33 -1.70 7.85
N VAL A 320 -23.42 -0.89 8.37
CA VAL A 320 -22.52 -1.29 9.46
C VAL A 320 -23.24 -1.31 10.81
N ARG A 321 -23.05 -2.40 11.55
CA ARG A 321 -23.51 -2.57 12.93
C ARG A 321 -22.39 -3.10 13.81
N VAL A 322 -22.18 -2.46 14.95
CA VAL A 322 -21.27 -2.96 16.00
C VAL A 322 -21.91 -4.16 16.69
N LEU A 323 -21.21 -5.30 16.66
CA LEU A 323 -21.59 -6.52 17.38
C LEU A 323 -20.92 -6.61 18.75
N GLU A 324 -19.65 -6.22 18.81
CA GLU A 324 -18.84 -6.21 20.04
C GLU A 324 -17.99 -4.94 20.09
N GLU A 325 -17.99 -4.29 21.25
CA GLU A 325 -17.20 -3.09 21.51
C GLU A 325 -15.73 -3.42 21.79
N GLN A 326 -14.84 -2.45 21.57
CA GLN A 326 -13.46 -2.55 22.05
C GLN A 326 -13.45 -2.71 23.57
N ASP A 327 -12.62 -3.63 24.08
CA ASP A 327 -12.45 -3.80 25.52
C ASP A 327 -11.88 -2.55 26.18
N LYS A 328 -12.46 -2.17 27.32
CA LYS A 328 -12.16 -0.88 27.94
C LYS A 328 -10.78 -0.79 28.55
N ILE A 329 -10.10 -1.92 28.75
CA ILE A 329 -8.71 -1.93 29.20
C ILE A 329 -7.80 -1.10 28.28
N PHE A 330 -8.16 -0.98 27.00
CA PHE A 330 -7.41 -0.21 26.00
C PHE A 330 -7.76 1.29 25.96
N TYR A 331 -8.76 1.76 26.70
CA TYR A 331 -9.05 3.19 26.84
C TYR A 331 -8.13 3.89 27.85
N GLY A 332 -7.36 3.14 28.65
CA GLY A 332 -6.48 3.71 29.66
C GLY A 332 -5.26 4.42 29.08
N SER A 333 -4.88 5.56 29.67
CA SER A 333 -3.69 6.34 29.28
C SER A 333 -2.36 5.61 29.47
N ASN A 334 -2.33 4.50 30.21
CA ASN A 334 -1.12 3.73 30.49
C ASN A 334 -0.49 3.11 29.23
N TRP A 335 -1.29 2.89 28.20
CA TRP A 335 -0.87 2.27 26.94
C TRP A 335 -0.46 3.29 25.88
N MET A 336 -1.08 4.47 25.89
CA MET A 336 -0.93 5.51 24.89
C MET A 336 0.52 6.01 24.78
N SER A 337 0.86 6.56 23.61
CA SER A 337 2.11 7.28 23.43
C SER A 337 2.08 8.58 24.23
N ASN A 338 3.19 8.89 24.90
CA ASN A 338 3.39 10.16 25.61
C ASN A 338 3.99 11.25 24.70
N GLU A 339 4.35 10.91 23.46
CA GLU A 339 4.93 11.82 22.48
C GLU A 339 3.98 11.97 21.28
N SER A 340 3.72 13.21 20.88
CA SER A 340 2.84 13.51 19.74
C SER A 340 3.45 13.00 18.43
N GLY A 341 2.62 12.31 17.63
CA GLY A 341 3.07 11.70 16.37
C GLY A 341 3.97 10.48 16.56
N LYS A 342 4.03 9.93 17.77
CA LYS A 342 4.79 8.70 18.08
C LYS A 342 3.87 7.59 18.53
N LEU A 343 4.41 6.37 18.46
CA LEU A 343 3.68 5.13 18.70
C LEU A 343 4.21 4.41 19.94
N SER A 344 3.30 3.78 20.66
CA SER A 344 3.61 2.80 21.71
C SER A 344 3.02 1.44 21.34
N ILE A 345 3.72 0.37 21.73
CA ILE A 345 3.36 -1.00 21.37
C ILE A 345 3.26 -1.85 22.63
N LEU A 346 2.18 -2.62 22.73
CA LEU A 346 2.00 -3.68 23.73
C LEU A 346 1.90 -5.01 23.00
N ALA A 347 2.78 -5.96 23.33
CA ALA A 347 2.68 -7.34 22.88
C ALA A 347 2.30 -8.25 24.06
N ILE A 348 1.29 -9.08 23.86
CA ILE A 348 0.80 -10.08 24.81
C ILE A 348 1.21 -11.47 24.33
N GLY A 349 1.35 -12.41 25.25
CA GLY A 349 1.45 -13.83 24.97
C GLY A 349 2.88 -14.36 24.83
N ASN A 350 2.96 -15.67 24.57
CA ASN A 350 4.24 -16.36 24.40
C ASN A 350 5.03 -15.73 23.25
N LYS A 351 6.33 -15.49 23.46
CA LYS A 351 7.28 -14.81 22.52
C LYS A 351 7.13 -13.28 22.41
N SER A 352 6.20 -12.65 23.13
CA SER A 352 6.04 -11.18 23.13
C SER A 352 7.35 -10.45 23.38
N LYS A 353 8.08 -10.85 24.43
CA LYS A 353 9.37 -10.24 24.79
C LYS A 353 10.43 -10.37 23.70
N GLU A 354 10.60 -11.57 23.14
CA GLU A 354 11.57 -11.83 22.06
C GLU A 354 11.27 -11.00 20.81
N LYS A 355 9.99 -10.88 20.44
CA LYS A 355 9.56 -10.09 19.29
C LYS A 355 9.74 -8.59 19.51
N MET A 356 9.48 -8.09 20.71
CA MET A 356 9.73 -6.67 21.04
C MET A 356 11.23 -6.34 21.12
N GLU A 357 12.07 -7.29 21.56
CA GLU A 357 13.53 -7.14 21.48
C GLU A 357 14.01 -7.13 20.03
N SER A 358 13.44 -7.97 19.16
CA SER A 358 13.74 -8.00 17.73
C SER A 358 13.34 -6.68 17.04
N LEU A 359 12.20 -6.10 17.42
CA LEU A 359 11.72 -4.83 16.85
C LEU A 359 12.73 -3.68 17.00
N LYS A 360 13.55 -3.69 18.06
CA LYS A 360 14.61 -2.68 18.25
C LYS A 360 15.66 -2.71 17.15
N LYS A 361 15.91 -3.88 16.55
CA LYS A 361 16.86 -4.04 15.44
C LYS A 361 16.35 -3.39 14.15
N GLU A 362 15.04 -3.26 14.01
CA GLU A 362 14.42 -2.62 12.84
C GLU A 362 14.72 -1.12 12.77
N GLY A 363 15.01 -0.49 13.91
CA GLY A 363 15.42 0.92 13.98
C GLY A 363 14.31 1.91 13.62
N ILE A 364 13.05 1.53 13.87
CA ILE A 364 11.84 2.31 13.54
C ILE A 364 11.74 3.52 14.48
N LYS A 365 11.79 4.73 13.92
CA LYS A 365 11.90 5.99 14.69
C LYS A 365 10.58 6.48 15.25
N THR A 366 9.46 5.97 14.74
CA THR A 366 8.11 6.36 15.17
C THR A 366 7.72 5.68 16.47
N VAL A 367 8.35 4.56 16.83
CA VAL A 367 8.08 3.82 18.06
C VAL A 367 8.94 4.33 19.21
N VAL A 368 8.30 4.84 20.27
CA VAL A 368 9.00 5.38 21.46
C VAL A 368 8.92 4.46 22.66
N LYS A 369 7.94 3.56 22.70
CA LYS A 369 7.70 2.66 23.83
C LYS A 369 7.25 1.28 23.36
N THR A 370 7.86 0.24 23.92
CA THR A 370 7.48 -1.16 23.70
C THR A 370 7.31 -1.85 25.05
N SER A 371 6.19 -2.54 25.23
CA SER A 371 5.89 -3.34 26.41
C SER A 371 5.57 -4.77 26.00
N ALA A 372 5.92 -5.74 26.85
CA ALA A 372 5.63 -7.15 26.63
C ALA A 372 5.10 -7.79 27.91
N GLU A 373 3.94 -8.44 27.82
CA GLU A 373 3.33 -9.17 28.93
C GLU A 373 3.01 -10.61 28.49
N ASN A 374 2.92 -11.54 29.44
CA ASN A 374 2.58 -12.94 29.14
C ASN A 374 1.07 -13.13 28.97
N SER A 375 0.27 -12.38 29.73
CA SER A 375 -1.18 -12.36 29.62
C SER A 375 -1.75 -11.05 30.13
N ILE A 376 -2.96 -10.73 29.71
CA ILE A 376 -3.74 -9.59 30.20
C ILE A 376 -5.18 -10.03 30.46
N LYS A 377 -5.75 -9.58 31.59
CA LYS A 377 -7.14 -9.88 31.94
C LYS A 377 -8.05 -8.76 31.44
N MET A 378 -8.94 -9.12 30.52
CA MET A 378 -9.93 -8.25 29.89
C MET A 378 -11.05 -7.89 30.88
N GLU A 379 -11.78 -6.78 30.66
CA GLU A 379 -12.87 -6.38 31.56
C GLU A 379 -14.01 -7.42 31.60
N ASN A 380 -14.24 -8.11 30.48
CA ASN A 380 -15.21 -9.19 30.39
C ASN A 380 -14.79 -10.47 31.15
N GLY A 381 -13.62 -10.47 31.78
CA GLY A 381 -13.08 -11.58 32.57
C GLY A 381 -12.29 -12.61 31.76
N LYS A 382 -12.26 -12.50 30.43
CA LYS A 382 -11.43 -13.34 29.55
C LYS A 382 -9.96 -12.99 29.77
N GLU A 383 -9.11 -14.00 29.83
CA GLU A 383 -7.66 -13.80 29.82
C GLU A 383 -7.15 -13.93 28.39
N LEU A 384 -6.44 -12.91 27.91
CA LEU A 384 -5.73 -12.94 26.64
C LEU A 384 -4.29 -13.37 26.92
N ASN A 385 -3.90 -14.52 26.38
CA ASN A 385 -2.58 -15.13 26.56
C ASN A 385 -1.95 -15.60 25.23
N ASP A 386 -2.71 -15.54 24.14
CA ASP A 386 -2.21 -15.76 22.79
C ASP A 386 -1.39 -14.57 22.30
N PHE A 387 -0.47 -14.82 21.36
CA PHE A 387 0.39 -13.77 20.83
C PHE A 387 -0.45 -12.73 20.08
N THR A 388 -0.54 -11.53 20.65
CA THR A 388 -1.31 -10.40 20.10
C THR A 388 -0.54 -9.12 20.31
N ILE A 389 -0.54 -8.25 19.32
CA ILE A 389 0.14 -6.97 19.32
C ILE A 389 -0.89 -5.85 19.19
N PHE A 390 -0.73 -4.83 20.01
CA PHE A 390 -1.53 -3.62 20.04
C PHE A 390 -0.64 -2.40 19.84
N VAL A 391 -1.03 -1.49 18.96
CA VAL A 391 -0.29 -0.25 18.69
C VAL A 391 -1.18 0.96 18.95
N PHE A 392 -0.67 1.87 19.77
CA PHE A 392 -1.39 3.05 20.23
C PHE A 392 -0.68 4.30 19.74
N ASN A 393 -1.46 5.34 19.44
CA ASN A 393 -0.96 6.71 19.34
C ASN A 393 -1.21 7.44 20.67
N GLU A 394 -1.20 8.77 20.66
CA GLU A 394 -1.45 9.59 21.84
C GLU A 394 -2.93 9.64 22.27
N LYS A 395 -3.85 9.05 21.51
CA LYS A 395 -5.31 9.17 21.70
C LYS A 395 -6.05 7.84 21.83
N GLU A 396 -5.72 6.86 21.00
CA GLU A 396 -6.46 5.59 20.89
C GLU A 396 -5.58 4.42 20.45
N LEU A 397 -6.10 3.20 20.59
CA LEU A 397 -5.59 2.02 19.90
C LEU A 397 -5.89 2.15 18.41
N ILE A 398 -4.84 2.18 17.58
CA ILE A 398 -4.96 2.41 16.14
C ILE A 398 -4.68 1.19 15.29
N PHE A 399 -4.05 0.15 15.85
CA PHE A 399 -3.77 -1.08 15.13
C PHE A 399 -3.68 -2.29 16.07
N GLN A 400 -4.16 -3.43 15.60
CA GLN A 400 -4.00 -4.71 16.29
C GLN A 400 -3.73 -5.85 15.29
N THR A 401 -2.92 -6.82 15.70
CA THR A 401 -2.62 -8.01 14.91
C THR A 401 -2.11 -9.15 15.79
N ASP A 402 -2.23 -10.39 15.34
CA ASP A 402 -1.58 -11.57 15.89
C ASP A 402 -0.31 -11.96 15.09
N ALA A 403 0.05 -11.20 14.07
CA ALA A 403 1.17 -11.48 13.18
C ALA A 403 2.26 -10.40 13.27
N TYR A 404 3.50 -10.82 13.58
CA TYR A 404 4.63 -9.89 13.69
C TYR A 404 4.97 -9.20 12.36
N ASP A 405 4.83 -9.90 11.23
CA ASP A 405 5.14 -9.32 9.92
C ASP A 405 4.10 -8.26 9.52
N GLU A 406 2.85 -8.37 9.97
CA GLU A 406 1.82 -7.33 9.79
C GLU A 406 2.09 -6.10 10.66
N LEU A 407 2.65 -6.27 11.88
CA LEU A 407 3.17 -5.14 12.65
C LEU A 407 4.25 -4.39 11.88
N LEU A 408 5.22 -5.10 11.32
CA LEU A 408 6.31 -4.46 10.56
C LEU A 408 5.76 -3.72 9.34
N LYS A 409 4.84 -4.32 8.57
CA LYS A 409 4.14 -3.65 7.47
C LYS A 409 3.47 -2.35 7.91
N PHE A 410 2.70 -2.40 8.99
CA PHE A 410 2.03 -1.22 9.54
C PHE A 410 3.03 -0.13 9.91
N LEU A 411 4.11 -0.47 10.61
CA LEU A 411 5.10 0.51 11.06
C LEU A 411 5.90 1.12 9.91
N TYR A 412 6.32 0.33 8.92
CA TYR A 412 7.01 0.88 7.73
C TYR A 412 6.07 1.72 6.87
N SER A 413 4.80 1.35 6.75
CA SER A 413 3.78 2.19 6.10
C SER A 413 3.65 3.55 6.80
N LYS A 414 3.66 3.57 8.15
CA LYS A 414 3.67 4.83 8.92
C LYS A 414 4.94 5.65 8.71
N GLU A 415 6.13 5.06 8.72
CA GLU A 415 7.38 5.79 8.43
C GLU A 415 7.39 6.38 7.01
N ASN A 416 6.86 5.65 6.04
CA ASN A 416 6.70 6.12 4.67
C ASN A 416 5.75 7.33 4.60
N LEU A 417 4.61 7.28 5.30
CA LEU A 417 3.62 8.34 5.34
C LEU A 417 4.03 9.57 6.17
N ASP A 418 4.78 9.42 7.26
CA ASP A 418 5.23 10.56 8.09
C ASP A 418 6.16 11.52 7.32
N THR A 419 6.80 11.03 6.25
CA THR A 419 7.54 11.89 5.31
C THR A 419 6.65 12.98 4.70
N LEU A 420 5.34 12.72 4.54
CA LEU A 420 4.33 13.63 3.99
C LEU A 420 4.04 14.82 4.93
N MET A 421 3.97 14.59 6.25
CA MET A 421 3.63 15.62 7.24
C MET A 421 4.78 16.61 7.54
N SER A 422 6.02 16.25 7.22
CA SER A 422 7.18 17.16 7.33
C SER A 422 7.29 18.18 6.18
N ILE A 423 6.41 18.08 5.17
CA ILE A 423 6.44 18.92 3.95
C ILE A 423 5.38 20.03 4.01
N THR A 424 4.32 19.85 4.80
CA THR A 424 3.21 20.78 5.01
C THR A 424 3.40 21.73 6.20
N GLN A 425 4.49 21.60 6.96
CA GLN A 425 5.01 22.61 7.90
C GLN A 425 6.14 23.39 7.24
#